data_AF-A0A8S3AS90-F1
#
_entry.id   AF-A0A8S3AS90-F1
#
_cell.length_a   1.000
_cell.length_b   1.000
_cell.length_c   1.000
_cell.angle_alpha   90.00
_cell.angle_beta   90.00
_cell.angle_gamma   90.00
#
_symmetry.space_group_name_H-M   'P 1'
#
loop_
_entity.id
_entity.type
_entity.pdbx_description
1 polymer ?
#
loop_
_entity_poly.entity_id
_entity_poly.type
_entity_poly.pdbx_seq_one_letter_code
_entity_poly.pdbx_strand_id
1 'polypeptide(L)' 'MDEQRNLYVSDNWNSAVKRYKLGENNGTVVAGGNGQGAGLNQLNNVYYLFVDRD' A
#
# COMPACT_ATOMS: atom_id res chain seq x y z
N MET A 1 2.58 -8.98 -5.73
CA MET A 1 3.50 -8.34 -6.69
C MET A 1 2.77 -8.29 -8.02
N ASP A 2 2.88 -7.19 -8.77
CA ASP A 2 2.23 -7.05 -10.09
C ASP A 2 3.13 -7.55 -11.25
N GLU A 3 2.63 -7.42 -12.48
CA GLU A 3 3.34 -7.83 -13.69
C GLU A 3 4.62 -7.02 -13.95
N GLN A 4 4.67 -5.77 -13.47
CA GLN A 4 5.86 -4.91 -13.55
C GLN A 4 6.84 -5.16 -12.39
N ARG A 5 6.63 -6.24 -11.61
CA ARG A 5 7.46 -6.64 -10.45
C ARG A 5 7.48 -5.63 -9.31
N ASN A 6 6.41 -4.84 -9.15
CA ASN A 6 6.27 -3.97 -7.98
C ASN A 6 5.79 -4.77 -6.77
N LEU A 7 6.47 -4.60 -5.64
CA LEU A 7 6.05 -5.15 -4.35
C LEU A 7 5.10 -4.18 -3.67
N TYR A 8 3.96 -4.68 -3.21
CA TYR A 8 2.99 -3.92 -2.42
C TYR A 8 3.04 -4.41 -0.99
N VAL A 9 3.17 -3.48 -0.05
CA VAL A 9 3.31 -3.75 1.38
C VAL A 9 2.22 -3.00 2.13
N SER A 10 1.53 -3.71 3.02
CA SER A 10 0.61 -3.11 3.99
C SER A 10 1.43 -2.50 5.12
N ASP A 11 1.44 -1.18 5.21
CA ASP A 11 2.01 -0.45 6.33
C ASP A 11 0.90 -0.19 7.34
N ASN A 12 0.71 -1.15 8.25
CA ASN A 12 -0.37 -1.11 9.23
C ASN A 12 -0.26 0.11 10.15
N TRP A 13 0.97 0.44 10.58
CA TRP A 13 1.22 1.54 11.51
C TRP A 13 0.83 2.89 10.89
N ASN A 14 1.17 3.11 9.63
CA ASN A 14 0.80 4.33 8.91
C ASN A 14 -0.59 4.25 8.26
N SER A 15 -1.28 3.12 8.39
CA SER A 15 -2.55 2.84 7.72
C SER A 15 -2.49 3.20 6.23
N ALA A 16 -1.49 2.63 5.57
CA ALA A 16 -1.12 2.94 4.20
C ALA A 16 -0.75 1.68 3.41
N VAL A 17 -0.89 1.74 2.09
CA VAL A 17 -0.30 0.77 1.16
C VAL A 17 0.88 1.43 0.48
N LYS A 18 2.04 0.78 0.54
CA LYS A 18 3.26 1.23 -0.12
C LYS A 18 3.59 0.33 -1.29
N ARG A 19 4.00 0.93 -2.42
CA ARG A 19 4.56 0.23 -3.58
C ARG A 19 6.06 0.46 -3.63
N TYR A 20 6.81 -0.62 -3.84
CA TYR A 20 8.25 -0.62 -4.05
C TYR A 20 8.54 -1.16 -5.44
N LYS A 21 9.24 -0.38 -6.27
CA LYS A 21 9.86 -0.90 -7.49
C LYS A 21 11.11 -1.68 -7.13
N LEU A 22 11.53 -2.58 -8.01
CA LEU A 22 12.78 -3.31 -7.82
C LEU A 22 13.96 -2.33 -7.66
N GLY A 23 14.66 -2.42 -6.53
CA GLY A 23 15.79 -1.54 -6.18
C GLY A 23 15.42 -0.24 -5.45
N GLU A 24 14.13 0.05 -5.23
CA GLU A 24 13.72 1.16 -4.37
C GLU A 24 13.83 0.78 -2.88
N ASN A 25 14.51 1.62 -2.11
CA ASN A 25 14.56 1.48 -0.64
C ASN A 25 13.40 2.23 0.05
N ASN A 26 12.84 3.25 -0.62
CA ASN A 26 11.74 4.06 -0.11
C ASN A 26 10.49 3.80 -0.93
N GLY A 27 9.48 3.17 -0.32
CA GLY A 27 8.23 2.87 -0.98
C GLY A 27 7.38 4.12 -1.19
N THR A 28 6.66 4.16 -2.31
CA THR A 28 5.67 5.21 -2.60
C THR A 28 4.32 4.84 -1.97
N VAL A 29 3.70 5.75 -1.22
CA VAL A 29 2.32 5.54 -0.75
C VAL A 29 1.37 5.62 -1.95
N VAL A 30 0.61 4.57 -2.18
CA VAL A 30 -0.36 4.46 -3.29
C VAL A 30 -1.82 4.47 -2.82
N ALA A 31 -2.05 4.25 -1.53
CA ALA A 31 -3.35 4.40 -0.88
C ALA A 31 -3.19 4.65 0.63
N GLY A 32 -4.12 5.38 1.24
CA GLY A 32 -4.08 5.70 2.68
C GLY A 32 -3.02 6.73 3.06
N GLY A 33 -2.47 6.61 4.27
CA GLY A 33 -1.45 7.53 4.80
C GLY A 33 -1.98 8.84 5.39
N ASN A 34 -3.30 9.02 5.45
CA ASN A 34 -3.97 10.20 6.01
C ASN A 34 -4.59 9.91 7.39
N GLY A 35 -3.97 9.00 8.14
CA GLY A 35 -4.50 8.47 9.40
C GLY A 35 -5.64 7.47 9.22
N GLN A 36 -6.02 6.85 10.33
CA GLN A 36 -7.14 5.93 10.41
C GLN A 36 -8.48 6.67 10.35
N GLY A 37 -9.43 6.14 9.58
CA GLY A 37 -10.78 6.69 9.49
C GLY A 37 -11.56 6.20 8.29
N ALA A 38 -12.74 6.79 8.10
CA ALA A 38 -13.69 6.46 7.03
C ALA A 38 -13.71 7.51 5.90
N GLY A 39 -12.79 8.48 5.93
CA GLY A 39 -12.63 9.44 4.84
C GLY A 39 -12.14 8.77 3.56
N LEU A 40 -12.39 9.40 2.41
CA LEU A 40 -12.09 8.85 1.08
C LEU A 40 -10.64 8.38 0.89
N ASN A 41 -9.68 9.03 1.56
CA ASN A 41 -8.25 8.73 1.47
C ASN A 41 -7.67 8.15 2.77
N GLN A 42 -8.54 7.62 3.65
CA GLN A 42 -8.15 6.98 4.90
C GLN A 42 -8.37 5.47 4.82
N LEU A 43 -7.50 4.71 5.49
CA LEU A 43 -7.62 3.27 5.62
C LEU A 43 -7.60 2.90 7.10
N ASN A 44 -8.24 1.78 7.45
CA ASN A 44 -8.18 1.22 8.78
C ASN A 44 -7.51 -0.15 8.72
N ASN A 45 -6.51 -0.36 9.56
CA ASN A 45 -5.95 -1.69 9.85
C ASN A 45 -5.67 -2.52 8.60
N VAL A 46 -4.78 -2.01 7.73
CA VAL A 46 -4.38 -2.72 6.52
C VAL A 46 -3.50 -3.91 6.90
N TYR A 47 -3.92 -5.13 6.54
CA TYR A 47 -3.19 -6.38 6.85
C TYR A 47 -3.00 -7.28 5.64
N TYR A 48 -4.06 -7.50 4.88
CA TYR A 48 -4.05 -8.41 3.74
C TYR A 48 -4.17 -7.61 2.45
N LEU A 49 -3.31 -7.95 1.50
CA LEU A 49 -3.30 -7.37 0.17
C LEU A 49 -3.35 -8.50 -0.84
N PHE A 50 -4.25 -8.37 -1.82
CA PHE A 50 -4.25 -9.15 -3.03
C PHE A 50 -4.11 -8.17 -4.20
N VAL A 51 -3.26 -8.54 -5.16
CA VAL A 51 -3.09 -7.78 -6.40
C VAL A 51 -3.65 -8.65 -7.50
N ASP A 52 -4.76 -8.19 -8.07
CA ASP A 52 -5.41 -8.85 -9.18
C ASP A 52 -4.70 -8.54 -10.52
N ARG A 53 -4.97 -9.35 -11.54
CA ARG A 53 -4.39 -9.21 -12.89
C ARG A 53 -5.38 -8.73 -13.94
N ASP A 54 -6.65 -8.61 -13.58
CA ASP A 54 -7.78 -8.36 -14.48
C ASP A 54 -7.90 -6.90 -14.95
#